data_AF-A0A2A4VUI6-F1
#
_entry.id   AF-A0A2A4VUI6-F1
#
_cell.length_a   1.000
_cell.length_b   1.000
_cell.length_c   1.000
_cell.angle_alpha   90.00
_cell.angle_beta   90.00
_cell.angle_gamma   90.00
#
_symmetry.space_group_name_H-M   'P 1'
#
loop_
_entity.id
_entity.type
_entity.pdbx_description
1 polymer ?
#
loop_
_entity_poly.entity_id
_entity_poly.type
_entity_poly.pdbx_seq_one_letter_code
_entity_poly.pdbx_strand_id
1 'polypeptide(L)'
;MLTKISVRGAREHNLKSVDVDIPRDKLVVITGLSGSGKSSLAFDTIYAEGQRRYVESLSAYARQFLELMQKPDVDHIEGLSPAISIEQKTTSKNPRSTVGTVTEIYDYMRLLWARVGIPYSPATGLPIESQTVTQMVDQIMALGDGTRLYLLAPIARGRKGEYRKEFADLQKRGFQRVKVDGEFYLIEDAPTLDKKFKHNIDVVVDRLVIKDDLQQRIAESVETALELSDGLIVAEIAEKVAEGEEP
;
A
#
# COMPACT_ATOMS: atom_id res chain seq x y z
N MET A 1 44.04 5.06 15.74
CA MET A 1 42.67 4.52 15.90
C MET A 1 42.50 4.08 17.34
N LEU A 2 41.34 4.30 17.95
CA LEU A 2 41.05 3.78 19.29
C LEU A 2 41.00 2.24 19.22
N THR A 3 41.75 1.56 20.08
CA THR A 3 41.88 0.09 20.09
C THR A 3 41.02 -0.59 21.15
N LYS A 4 40.37 0.19 22.01
CA LYS A 4 39.54 -0.28 23.12
C LYS A 4 38.32 0.64 23.33
N ILE A 5 37.30 0.09 23.95
CA ILE A 5 36.17 0.81 24.55
C ILE A 5 36.50 0.95 26.03
N SER A 6 36.60 2.17 26.52
CA SER A 6 36.91 2.45 27.92
C SER A 6 35.67 2.96 28.62
N VAL A 7 35.16 2.18 29.58
CA VAL A 7 34.02 2.51 30.44
C VAL A 7 34.57 2.91 31.80
N ARG A 8 34.13 4.06 32.33
CA ARG A 8 34.54 4.59 33.63
C ARG A 8 33.34 4.94 34.49
N GLY A 9 33.37 4.47 35.74
CA GLY A 9 32.37 4.78 36.75
C GLY A 9 30.97 4.29 36.42
N ALA A 10 30.81 3.10 35.83
CA ALA A 10 29.47 2.55 35.56
C ALA A 10 28.76 2.17 36.87
N ARG A 11 27.56 2.71 37.08
CA ARG A 11 26.75 2.59 38.32
C ARG A 11 25.32 2.14 38.07
N GLU A 12 24.98 1.80 36.83
CA GLU A 12 23.63 1.32 36.48
C GLU A 12 23.22 0.10 37.33
N HIS A 13 22.02 0.17 37.91
CA HIS A 13 21.46 -0.83 38.82
C HIS A 13 22.36 -1.18 40.02
N ASN A 14 23.02 -2.34 39.99
CA ASN A 14 23.84 -2.85 41.10
C ASN A 14 25.35 -2.72 40.85
N LEU A 15 25.75 -2.10 39.73
CA LEU A 15 27.16 -1.82 39.45
C LEU A 15 27.75 -0.87 40.50
N LYS A 16 28.97 -1.16 40.92
CA LYS A 16 29.66 -0.44 42.00
C LYS A 16 30.76 0.46 41.45
N SER A 17 30.38 1.42 40.61
CA SER A 17 31.31 2.36 39.96
C SER A 17 32.42 1.61 39.21
N VAL A 18 32.02 0.71 38.31
CA VAL A 18 32.93 -0.22 37.62
C VAL A 18 33.68 0.50 36.50
N ASP A 19 35.00 0.32 36.49
CA ASP A 19 35.89 0.71 35.40
C ASP A 19 36.30 -0.54 34.61
N VAL A 20 36.12 -0.51 33.27
CA VAL A 20 36.53 -1.62 32.41
C VAL A 20 37.04 -1.14 31.06
N ASP A 21 38.07 -1.80 30.56
CA ASP A 21 38.56 -1.63 29.19
C ASP A 21 38.23 -2.88 28.38
N ILE A 22 37.49 -2.70 27.29
CA ILE A 22 37.02 -3.78 26.41
C ILE A 22 37.78 -3.67 25.08
N PRO A 23 38.47 -4.73 24.61
CA PRO A 23 39.19 -4.67 23.34
C PRO A 23 38.21 -4.51 22.17
N ARG A 24 38.50 -3.57 21.25
CA ARG A 24 37.70 -3.40 20.02
C ARG A 24 38.00 -4.50 19.01
N ASP A 25 37.04 -4.74 18.13
CA ASP A 25 37.15 -5.67 16.99
C ASP A 25 37.49 -7.10 17.42
N LYS A 26 37.00 -7.50 18.59
CA LYS A 26 37.10 -8.83 19.16
C LYS A 26 35.73 -9.32 19.60
N LEU A 27 35.55 -10.64 19.58
CA LEU A 27 34.41 -11.27 20.25
C LEU A 27 34.66 -11.26 21.76
N VAL A 28 33.93 -10.43 22.48
CA VAL A 28 34.04 -10.29 23.94
C VAL A 28 32.86 -10.97 24.60
N VAL A 29 33.14 -11.81 25.60
CA VAL A 29 32.13 -12.53 26.37
C VAL A 29 32.14 -12.01 27.81
N ILE A 30 31.01 -11.49 28.27
CA ILE A 30 30.80 -11.10 29.67
C ILE A 30 30.17 -12.28 30.41
N THR A 31 30.80 -12.76 31.47
CA THR A 31 30.37 -13.93 32.24
C THR A 31 30.31 -13.63 33.74
N GLY A 32 29.64 -14.49 34.51
CA GLY A 32 29.42 -14.32 35.94
C GLY A 32 28.07 -14.85 36.42
N LEU A 33 27.87 -14.92 37.74
CA LEU A 33 26.65 -15.43 38.39
C LEU A 33 25.38 -14.66 37.97
N SER A 34 24.22 -15.29 38.05
CA SER A 34 22.95 -14.58 37.82
C SER A 34 22.84 -13.38 38.77
N GLY A 35 22.39 -12.22 38.25
CA GLY A 35 22.32 -10.98 39.02
C GLY A 35 23.66 -10.27 39.26
N SER A 36 24.80 -10.74 38.72
CA SER A 36 26.11 -10.10 38.93
C SER A 36 26.32 -8.75 38.22
N GLY A 37 25.29 -8.17 37.59
CA GLY A 37 25.39 -6.91 36.85
C GLY A 37 25.84 -7.02 35.39
N LYS A 38 25.90 -8.23 34.81
CA LYS A 38 26.30 -8.43 33.39
C LYS A 38 25.41 -7.64 32.42
N SER A 39 24.09 -7.78 32.57
CA SER A 39 23.14 -7.10 31.71
C SER A 39 23.16 -5.60 31.94
N SER A 40 23.36 -5.17 33.19
CA SER A 40 23.50 -3.75 33.55
C SER A 40 24.70 -3.10 32.87
N LEU A 41 25.84 -3.80 32.80
CA LEU A 41 27.00 -3.30 32.07
C LEU A 41 26.81 -3.37 30.55
N ALA A 42 26.33 -4.49 30.02
CA ALA A 42 26.26 -4.72 28.57
C ALA A 42 25.11 -3.96 27.88
N PHE A 43 23.90 -4.09 28.40
CA PHE A 43 22.68 -3.55 27.80
C PHE A 43 22.36 -2.16 28.36
N ASP A 44 22.25 -2.05 29.68
CA ASP A 44 21.74 -0.82 30.32
C ASP A 44 22.78 0.31 30.35
N THR A 45 24.07 -0.01 30.23
CA THR A 45 25.17 0.97 30.16
C THR A 45 25.75 1.11 28.73
N ILE A 46 26.44 0.08 28.22
CA ILE A 46 27.21 0.19 26.97
C ILE A 46 26.30 0.32 25.74
N TYR A 47 25.32 -0.56 25.59
CA TYR A 47 24.38 -0.52 24.47
C TYR A 47 23.51 0.74 24.51
N ALA A 48 22.92 1.05 25.68
CA ALA A 48 22.09 2.24 25.85
C ALA A 48 22.83 3.52 25.46
N GLU A 49 24.08 3.69 25.91
CA GLU A 49 24.89 4.85 25.56
C GLU A 49 25.29 4.86 24.07
N GLY A 50 25.56 3.69 23.49
CA GLY A 50 25.92 3.55 22.08
C GLY A 50 24.76 3.88 21.14
N GLN A 51 23.55 3.42 21.48
CA GLN A 51 22.34 3.76 20.78
C GLN A 51 22.02 5.25 20.93
N ARG A 52 22.06 5.79 22.16
CA ARG A 52 21.77 7.21 22.43
C ARG A 52 22.66 8.13 21.59
N ARG A 53 23.98 7.94 21.63
CA ARG A 53 24.94 8.76 20.86
C ARG A 53 24.69 8.68 19.35
N TYR A 54 24.32 7.51 18.84
CA TYR A 54 23.99 7.36 17.42
C TYR A 54 22.71 8.11 17.05
N VAL A 55 21.62 7.93 17.80
CA VAL A 55 20.34 8.61 17.50
C VAL A 55 20.45 10.13 17.68
N GLU A 56 21.26 10.61 18.64
CA GLU A 56 21.54 12.05 18.81
C GLU A 56 22.20 12.69 17.59
N SER A 57 22.89 11.89 16.76
CA SER A 57 23.53 12.37 15.54
C SER A 57 22.60 12.44 14.33
N LEU A 58 21.42 11.78 14.36
CA LEU A 58 20.55 11.63 13.19
C LEU A 58 19.81 12.91 12.81
N SER A 59 19.29 13.67 13.78
CA SER A 59 18.64 14.97 13.51
C SER A 59 18.55 15.84 14.75
N ALA A 60 18.48 17.17 14.56
CA ALA A 60 18.24 18.12 15.64
C ALA A 60 16.88 17.88 16.34
N TYR A 61 15.87 17.42 15.59
CA TYR A 61 14.57 17.06 16.13
C TYR A 61 14.64 15.80 17.01
N ALA A 62 15.36 14.76 16.57
CA ALA A 62 15.52 13.53 17.35
C ALA A 62 16.17 13.79 18.72
N ARG A 63 17.11 14.74 18.82
CA ARG A 63 17.71 15.13 20.11
C ARG A 63 16.68 15.58 21.14
N GLN A 64 15.66 16.33 20.72
CA GLN A 64 14.61 16.82 21.63
C GLN A 64 13.82 15.68 22.29
N PHE A 65 13.67 14.54 21.60
CA PHE A 65 12.99 13.36 22.15
C PHE A 65 13.92 12.48 23.01
N LEU A 66 15.23 12.51 22.74
CA LEU A 66 16.22 11.75 23.49
C LEU A 66 16.53 12.37 24.85
N GLU A 67 16.39 13.69 24.99
CA GLU A 67 16.52 14.38 26.30
C GLU A 67 15.49 13.91 27.33
N LEU A 68 14.38 13.30 26.89
CA LEU A 68 13.38 12.67 27.76
C LEU A 68 13.76 11.25 28.20
N MET A 69 14.75 10.62 27.55
CA MET A 69 15.23 9.30 27.96
C MET A 69 16.29 9.44 29.05
N GLN A 70 16.21 8.58 30.07
CA GLN A 70 17.23 8.54 31.12
C GLN A 70 18.59 8.15 30.53
N LYS A 71 19.59 8.99 30.76
CA LYS A 71 20.98 8.66 30.44
C LYS A 71 21.47 7.58 31.43
N PRO A 72 22.22 6.58 30.96
CA PRO A 72 22.85 5.61 31.87
C PRO A 72 23.74 6.31 32.89
N ASP A 73 23.76 5.82 34.12
CA ASP A 73 24.62 6.31 35.20
C ASP A 73 26.04 5.79 35.00
N VAL A 74 26.83 6.58 34.26
CA VAL A 74 28.24 6.32 33.94
C VAL A 74 28.98 7.65 33.84
N ASP A 75 30.21 7.71 34.34
CA ASP A 75 31.00 8.94 34.29
C ASP A 75 31.48 9.25 32.87
N HIS A 76 32.04 8.24 32.21
CA HIS A 76 32.58 8.40 30.87
C HIS A 76 32.65 7.08 30.11
N ILE A 77 32.32 7.12 28.81
CA ILE A 77 32.59 6.03 27.88
C ILE A 77 33.30 6.59 26.64
N GLU A 78 34.46 6.05 26.32
CA GLU A 78 35.26 6.39 25.13
C GLU A 78 35.35 5.21 24.16
N GLY A 79 35.50 5.49 22.86
CA GLY A 79 35.73 4.45 21.85
C GLY A 79 34.50 3.63 21.49
N LEU A 80 33.30 4.08 21.89
CA LEU A 80 32.04 3.40 21.60
C LEU A 80 31.63 3.55 20.13
N SER A 81 31.14 2.45 19.54
CA SER A 81 30.55 2.44 18.19
C SER A 81 29.02 2.49 18.28
N PRO A 82 28.30 2.82 17.20
CA PRO A 82 26.85 2.59 17.14
C PRO A 82 26.54 1.15 17.54
N ALA A 83 25.69 0.99 18.57
CA ALA A 83 25.43 -0.30 19.18
C ALA A 83 24.08 -0.85 18.72
N ILE A 84 24.02 -2.16 18.51
CA ILE A 84 22.80 -2.91 18.17
C ILE A 84 22.63 -4.01 19.22
N SER A 85 21.45 -4.08 19.83
CA SER A 85 21.08 -5.16 20.74
C SER A 85 20.38 -6.27 19.97
N ILE A 86 20.78 -7.51 20.22
CA ILE A 86 20.11 -8.72 19.72
C ILE A 86 19.66 -9.51 20.95
N GLU A 87 18.39 -9.35 21.31
CA GLU A 87 17.75 -9.98 22.46
C GLU A 87 16.70 -11.01 22.04
N GLN A 88 16.41 -11.96 22.93
CA GLN A 88 15.34 -12.95 22.74
C GLN A 88 13.93 -12.40 23.03
N LYS A 89 13.79 -11.11 23.40
CA LYS A 89 12.47 -10.51 23.64
C LYS A 89 11.70 -10.43 22.32
N THR A 90 10.53 -11.07 22.27
CA THR A 90 9.65 -11.03 21.10
C THR A 90 9.13 -9.60 20.89
N THR A 91 9.57 -8.96 19.82
CA THR A 91 9.31 -7.54 19.53
C THR A 91 7.92 -7.30 18.92
N SER A 92 7.25 -8.33 18.40
CA SER A 92 5.94 -8.18 17.74
C SER A 92 5.03 -9.38 18.01
N LYS A 93 3.83 -9.10 18.53
CA LYS A 93 2.71 -10.06 18.66
C LYS A 93 1.60 -9.77 17.63
N ASN A 94 1.91 -9.01 16.58
CA ASN A 94 0.90 -8.64 15.59
C ASN A 94 0.52 -9.89 14.76
N PRO A 95 -0.77 -10.30 14.74
CA PRO A 95 -1.20 -11.49 14.02
C PRO A 95 -0.99 -11.43 12.50
N ARG A 96 -0.77 -10.24 11.93
CA ARG A 96 -0.41 -10.07 10.51
C ARG A 96 1.08 -10.18 10.23
N SER A 97 1.92 -10.25 11.26
CA SER A 97 3.37 -10.38 11.13
C SER A 97 3.73 -11.85 10.95
N THR A 98 4.53 -12.13 9.93
CA THR A 98 5.06 -13.47 9.63
C THR A 98 6.58 -13.42 9.57
N VAL A 99 7.24 -14.59 9.49
CA VAL A 99 8.68 -14.66 9.25
C VAL A 99 9.06 -13.90 7.97
N GLY A 100 8.25 -14.02 6.91
CA GLY A 100 8.50 -13.34 5.64
C GLY A 100 8.42 -11.82 5.72
N THR A 101 7.55 -11.27 6.57
CA THR A 101 7.47 -9.81 6.77
C THR A 101 8.56 -9.29 7.69
N VAL A 102 8.97 -10.05 8.70
CA VAL A 102 10.06 -9.65 9.62
C VAL A 102 11.42 -9.67 8.93
N THR A 103 11.62 -10.60 8.00
CA THR A 103 12.86 -10.73 7.21
C THR A 103 12.84 -9.94 5.90
N GLU A 104 11.74 -9.20 5.63
CA GLU A 104 11.49 -8.47 4.37
C GLU A 104 11.46 -9.36 3.10
N ILE A 105 11.65 -10.67 3.21
CA ILE A 105 11.57 -11.63 2.08
C ILE A 105 10.24 -11.50 1.35
N TYR A 106 9.14 -11.31 2.10
CA TYR A 106 7.81 -11.13 1.52
C TYR A 106 7.72 -9.89 0.62
N ASP A 107 8.46 -8.82 0.92
CA ASP A 107 8.45 -7.61 0.09
C ASP A 107 9.24 -7.80 -1.20
N TYR A 108 10.38 -8.51 -1.16
CA TYR A 108 11.10 -8.93 -2.37
C TYR A 108 10.25 -9.85 -3.24
N MET A 109 9.56 -10.78 -2.61
CA MET A 109 8.58 -11.67 -3.24
C MET A 109 7.50 -10.89 -3.98
N ARG A 110 6.87 -9.90 -3.32
CA ARG A 110 5.86 -9.05 -3.96
C ARG A 110 6.40 -8.33 -5.18
N LEU A 111 7.63 -7.81 -5.11
CA LEU A 111 8.28 -7.17 -6.25
C LEU A 111 8.54 -8.16 -7.39
N LEU A 112 8.99 -9.38 -7.07
CA LEU A 112 9.20 -10.45 -8.03
C LEU A 112 7.89 -10.77 -8.78
N TRP A 113 6.81 -11.07 -8.06
CA TRP A 113 5.52 -11.38 -8.67
C TRP A 113 4.93 -10.20 -9.46
N ALA A 114 5.10 -8.97 -8.99
CA ALA A 114 4.61 -7.79 -9.73
C ALA A 114 5.38 -7.54 -11.03
N ARG A 115 6.66 -7.93 -11.11
CA ARG A 115 7.51 -7.66 -12.27
C ARG A 115 7.52 -8.77 -13.30
N VAL A 116 7.51 -10.03 -12.86
CA VAL A 116 7.66 -11.20 -13.76
C VAL A 116 6.56 -12.24 -13.59
N GLY A 117 5.63 -12.03 -12.66
CA GLY A 117 4.47 -12.91 -12.51
C GLY A 117 3.55 -12.78 -13.71
N ILE A 118 3.22 -13.92 -14.34
CA ILE A 118 2.20 -13.99 -15.37
C ILE A 118 0.85 -14.17 -14.65
N PRO A 119 -0.06 -13.20 -14.71
CA PRO A 119 -1.37 -13.33 -14.11
C PRO A 119 -2.23 -14.32 -14.90
N TYR A 120 -2.99 -15.16 -14.19
CA TYR A 120 -3.93 -16.12 -14.80
C TYR A 120 -5.33 -15.87 -14.27
N SER A 121 -6.34 -16.04 -15.13
CA SER A 121 -7.75 -15.95 -14.75
C SER A 121 -8.15 -17.13 -13.86
N PRO A 122 -8.72 -16.90 -12.67
CA PRO A 122 -9.23 -17.99 -11.83
C PRO A 122 -10.41 -18.75 -12.44
N ALA A 123 -11.19 -18.11 -13.33
CA ALA A 123 -12.38 -18.71 -13.93
C ALA A 123 -12.04 -19.59 -15.15
N THR A 124 -11.05 -19.18 -15.96
CA THR A 124 -10.72 -19.87 -17.22
C THR A 124 -9.36 -20.57 -17.19
N GLY A 125 -8.47 -20.23 -16.26
CA GLY A 125 -7.11 -20.76 -16.20
C GLY A 125 -6.17 -20.22 -17.29
N LEU A 126 -6.63 -19.28 -18.12
CA LEU A 126 -5.85 -18.68 -19.22
C LEU A 126 -5.01 -17.49 -18.72
N PRO A 127 -3.86 -17.20 -19.35
CA PRO A 127 -3.08 -16.01 -19.02
C PRO A 127 -3.89 -14.74 -19.28
N ILE A 128 -3.77 -13.76 -18.39
CA ILE A 128 -4.38 -12.44 -18.56
C ILE A 128 -3.41 -11.60 -19.39
N GLU A 129 -3.87 -11.23 -20.59
CA GLU A 129 -3.11 -10.46 -21.56
C GLU A 129 -3.80 -9.13 -21.86
N SER A 130 -3.04 -8.17 -22.41
CA SER A 130 -3.60 -6.94 -22.94
C SER A 130 -4.51 -7.25 -24.13
N GLN A 131 -5.70 -6.64 -24.15
CA GLN A 131 -6.64 -6.82 -25.24
C GLN A 131 -6.64 -5.60 -26.15
N THR A 132 -6.68 -5.84 -27.45
CA THR A 132 -6.88 -4.79 -28.47
C THR A 132 -8.36 -4.42 -28.55
N VAL A 133 -8.66 -3.23 -29.08
CA VAL A 133 -10.05 -2.79 -29.31
C VAL A 133 -10.80 -3.81 -30.16
N THR A 134 -10.17 -4.33 -31.23
CA THR A 134 -10.78 -5.37 -32.08
C THR A 134 -11.16 -6.62 -31.29
N GLN A 135 -10.28 -7.13 -30.41
CA GLN A 135 -10.59 -8.28 -29.57
C GLN A 135 -11.74 -8.00 -28.59
N MET A 136 -11.83 -6.77 -28.06
CA MET A 136 -12.95 -6.37 -27.20
C MET A 136 -14.26 -6.31 -27.98
N VAL A 137 -14.24 -5.77 -29.20
CA VAL A 137 -15.40 -5.72 -30.11
C VAL A 137 -15.87 -7.14 -30.46
N ASP A 138 -14.94 -8.04 -30.81
CA ASP A 138 -15.24 -9.43 -31.12
C ASP A 138 -15.90 -10.14 -29.93
N GLN A 139 -15.42 -9.91 -28.71
CA GLN A 139 -16.04 -10.43 -27.49
C GLN A 139 -17.45 -9.89 -27.25
N ILE A 140 -17.68 -8.60 -27.50
CA ILE A 140 -19.01 -8.00 -27.39
C ILE A 140 -19.95 -8.62 -28.42
N MET A 141 -19.54 -8.72 -29.69
CA MET A 141 -20.32 -9.32 -30.76
C MET A 141 -20.66 -10.80 -30.48
N ALA A 142 -19.76 -11.53 -29.81
CA ALA A 142 -19.97 -12.92 -29.41
C ALA A 142 -21.10 -13.13 -28.37
N LEU A 143 -21.64 -12.07 -27.75
CA LEU A 143 -22.81 -12.16 -26.88
C LEU A 143 -24.10 -12.51 -27.63
N GLY A 144 -24.13 -12.33 -28.96
CA GLY A 144 -25.21 -12.77 -29.85
C GLY A 144 -26.19 -11.65 -30.25
N ASP A 145 -26.76 -11.81 -31.44
CA ASP A 145 -27.69 -10.86 -32.07
C ASP A 145 -28.93 -10.59 -31.20
N GLY A 146 -29.38 -9.33 -31.16
CA GLY A 146 -30.50 -8.87 -30.36
C GLY A 146 -30.20 -8.60 -28.87
N THR A 147 -28.98 -8.89 -28.39
CA THR A 147 -28.57 -8.58 -27.01
C THR A 147 -28.50 -7.07 -26.80
N ARG A 148 -29.20 -6.57 -25.78
CA ARG A 148 -29.16 -5.14 -25.40
C ARG A 148 -28.08 -4.93 -24.36
N LEU A 149 -27.22 -3.94 -24.56
CA LEU A 149 -26.15 -3.62 -23.61
C LEU A 149 -25.92 -2.12 -23.46
N TYR A 150 -25.43 -1.75 -22.29
CA TYR A 150 -24.83 -0.47 -22.00
C TYR A 150 -23.31 -0.60 -22.08
N LEU A 151 -22.68 0.25 -22.88
CA LEU A 151 -21.23 0.44 -22.83
C LEU A 151 -20.92 1.55 -21.83
N LEU A 152 -20.24 1.17 -20.75
CA LEU A 152 -19.96 2.02 -19.61
C LEU A 152 -18.46 2.29 -19.49
N ALA A 153 -18.10 3.55 -19.24
CA ALA A 153 -16.74 3.97 -18.94
C ALA A 153 -16.60 4.26 -17.43
N PRO A 154 -15.93 3.39 -16.64
CA PRO A 154 -15.81 3.55 -15.20
C PRO A 154 -14.79 4.64 -14.84
N ILE A 155 -15.25 5.87 -14.62
CA ILE A 155 -14.38 7.01 -14.29
C ILE A 155 -13.99 7.06 -12.79
N ALA A 156 -14.77 6.41 -11.93
CA ALA A 156 -14.46 6.28 -10.50
C ALA A 156 -14.87 4.89 -9.98
N ARG A 157 -13.95 4.22 -9.27
CA ARG A 157 -14.19 2.89 -8.68
C ARG A 157 -13.78 2.84 -7.22
N GLY A 158 -14.76 2.87 -6.32
CA GLY A 158 -14.53 2.82 -4.87
C GLY A 158 -13.68 3.99 -4.35
N ARG A 159 -13.74 5.13 -5.03
CA ARG A 159 -12.93 6.33 -4.74
C ARG A 159 -13.79 7.37 -4.02
N LYS A 160 -13.17 8.07 -3.07
CA LYS A 160 -13.84 9.14 -2.32
C LYS A 160 -13.81 10.45 -3.08
N GLY A 161 -14.93 11.16 -3.13
CA GLY A 161 -15.02 12.43 -3.84
C GLY A 161 -16.46 12.88 -4.07
N GLU A 162 -16.64 14.17 -4.37
CA GLU A 162 -17.95 14.74 -4.71
C GLU A 162 -18.23 14.79 -6.23
N TYR A 163 -17.20 14.63 -7.06
CA TYR A 163 -17.22 14.50 -8.54
C TYR A 163 -17.99 15.57 -9.34
N ARG A 164 -18.27 16.74 -8.74
CA ARG A 164 -19.03 17.82 -9.39
C ARG A 164 -18.35 18.36 -10.65
N LYS A 165 -17.02 18.49 -10.62
CA LYS A 165 -16.25 19.01 -11.76
C LYS A 165 -16.30 18.01 -12.91
N GLU A 166 -16.14 16.74 -12.58
CA GLU A 166 -16.18 15.62 -13.50
C GLU A 166 -17.53 15.53 -14.21
N PHE A 167 -18.66 15.64 -13.48
CA PHE A 167 -19.99 15.70 -14.10
C PHE A 167 -20.17 16.91 -15.02
N ALA A 168 -19.71 18.09 -14.61
CA ALA A 168 -19.79 19.29 -15.46
C ALA A 168 -18.94 19.15 -16.73
N ASP A 169 -17.76 18.54 -16.64
CA ASP A 169 -16.89 18.31 -17.79
C ASP A 169 -17.44 17.23 -18.73
N LEU A 170 -18.13 16.21 -18.20
CA LEU A 170 -18.86 15.22 -19.00
C LEU A 170 -20.04 15.84 -19.76
N GLN A 171 -20.82 16.72 -19.13
CA GLN A 171 -21.90 17.45 -19.80
C GLN A 171 -21.38 18.31 -20.96
N LYS A 172 -20.26 19.03 -20.74
CA LYS A 172 -19.62 19.83 -21.81
C LYS A 172 -19.17 18.98 -22.99
N ARG A 173 -18.77 17.72 -22.73
CA ARG A 173 -18.40 16.74 -23.76
C ARG A 173 -19.62 16.07 -24.42
N GLY A 174 -20.84 16.38 -23.97
CA GLY A 174 -22.09 15.90 -24.56
C GLY A 174 -22.64 14.60 -23.97
N PHE A 175 -22.03 14.07 -22.91
CA PHE A 175 -22.58 12.91 -22.21
C PHE A 175 -23.84 13.30 -21.43
N GLN A 176 -24.85 12.44 -21.44
CA GLN A 176 -26.14 12.73 -20.82
C GLN A 176 -26.46 11.84 -19.62
N ARG A 177 -25.89 10.64 -19.56
CA ARG A 177 -26.24 9.61 -18.57
C ARG A 177 -25.01 9.09 -17.84
N VAL A 178 -25.17 8.86 -16.55
CA VAL A 178 -24.19 8.24 -15.67
C VAL A 178 -24.87 7.17 -14.81
N LYS A 179 -24.12 6.15 -14.43
CA LYS A 179 -24.49 5.18 -13.43
C LYS A 179 -23.69 5.49 -12.17
N VAL A 180 -24.38 5.82 -11.08
CA VAL A 180 -23.77 6.20 -9.80
C VAL A 180 -24.22 5.21 -8.75
N ASP A 181 -23.25 4.53 -8.12
CA ASP A 181 -23.46 3.53 -7.07
C ASP A 181 -24.49 2.44 -7.43
N GLY A 182 -24.61 2.11 -8.72
CA GLY A 182 -25.51 1.08 -9.22
C GLY A 182 -26.76 1.59 -9.93
N GLU A 183 -27.11 2.87 -9.78
CA GLU A 183 -28.34 3.45 -10.34
C GLU A 183 -28.06 4.42 -11.49
N PHE A 184 -28.93 4.43 -12.50
CA PHE A 184 -28.78 5.29 -13.67
C PHE A 184 -29.44 6.65 -13.46
N TYR A 185 -28.70 7.72 -13.73
CA TYR A 185 -29.15 9.09 -13.66
C TYR A 185 -28.88 9.82 -14.97
N LEU A 186 -29.71 10.81 -15.29
CA LEU A 186 -29.27 11.91 -16.16
C LEU A 186 -28.23 12.71 -15.39
N ILE A 187 -27.20 13.24 -16.05
CA ILE A 187 -26.13 13.96 -15.34
C ILE A 187 -26.68 15.19 -14.59
N GLU A 188 -27.74 15.81 -15.12
CA GLU A 188 -28.43 16.94 -14.49
C GLU A 188 -29.14 16.55 -13.18
N ASP A 189 -29.64 15.32 -13.11
CA ASP A 189 -30.39 14.78 -11.97
C ASP A 189 -29.51 13.92 -11.05
N ALA A 190 -28.20 13.86 -11.31
CA ALA A 190 -27.28 13.04 -10.52
C ALA A 190 -27.21 13.54 -9.06
N PRO A 191 -27.27 12.63 -8.07
CA PRO A 191 -27.28 13.01 -6.66
C PRO A 191 -25.95 13.66 -6.27
N THR A 192 -26.00 14.61 -5.33
CA THR A 192 -24.78 15.19 -4.76
C THR A 192 -24.03 14.16 -3.91
N LEU A 193 -22.80 13.84 -4.29
CA LEU A 193 -21.98 12.84 -3.62
C LEU A 193 -21.18 13.42 -2.44
N ASP A 194 -21.05 12.64 -1.37
CA ASP A 194 -20.32 13.05 -0.17
C ASP A 194 -18.85 12.62 -0.25
N LYS A 195 -17.96 13.61 -0.20
CA LYS A 195 -16.49 13.45 -0.20
C LYS A 195 -15.93 12.45 0.82
N LYS A 196 -16.66 12.08 1.87
CA LYS A 196 -16.21 11.13 2.90
C LYS A 196 -16.41 9.68 2.49
N PHE A 197 -17.40 9.41 1.63
CA PHE A 197 -17.78 8.07 1.21
C PHE A 197 -17.15 7.71 -0.13
N LYS A 198 -17.07 6.41 -0.40
CA LYS A 198 -16.54 5.87 -1.64
C LYS A 198 -17.69 5.69 -2.62
N HIS A 199 -17.49 6.13 -3.85
CA HIS A 199 -18.50 6.04 -4.91
C HIS A 199 -17.95 5.26 -6.11
N ASN A 200 -18.84 4.62 -6.85
CA ASN A 200 -18.63 4.08 -8.19
C ASN A 200 -19.39 4.92 -9.20
N ILE A 201 -18.71 5.39 -10.24
CA ILE A 201 -19.31 6.24 -11.27
C ILE A 201 -18.89 5.71 -12.62
N ASP A 202 -19.89 5.29 -13.40
CA ASP A 202 -19.70 4.82 -14.77
C ASP A 202 -20.47 5.74 -15.74
N VAL A 203 -19.78 6.27 -16.75
CA VAL A 203 -20.41 7.10 -17.78
C VAL A 203 -21.05 6.19 -18.82
N VAL A 204 -22.30 6.43 -19.18
CA VAL A 204 -22.94 5.70 -20.27
C VAL A 204 -22.45 6.28 -21.59
N VAL A 205 -21.61 5.53 -22.30
CA VAL A 205 -21.02 5.95 -23.59
C VAL A 205 -21.97 5.64 -24.73
N ASP A 206 -22.51 4.43 -24.77
CA ASP A 206 -23.51 4.04 -25.77
C ASP A 206 -24.51 3.02 -25.20
N ARG A 207 -25.69 2.98 -25.81
CA ARG A 207 -26.73 1.98 -25.59
C ARG A 207 -26.98 1.28 -26.91
N LEU A 208 -26.65 0.00 -26.96
CA LEU A 208 -26.58 -0.76 -28.20
C LEU A 208 -27.47 -2.00 -28.12
N VAL A 209 -27.96 -2.41 -29.29
CA VAL A 209 -28.55 -3.73 -29.50
C VAL A 209 -27.65 -4.41 -30.52
N ILE A 210 -27.00 -5.52 -30.16
CA ILE A 210 -26.05 -6.21 -31.04
C ILE A 210 -26.75 -6.60 -32.34
N LYS A 211 -26.10 -6.30 -33.47
CA LYS A 211 -26.43 -6.71 -34.84
C LYS A 211 -25.13 -6.82 -35.64
N ASP A 212 -25.15 -7.61 -36.71
CA ASP A 212 -23.96 -7.88 -37.54
C ASP A 212 -23.32 -6.62 -38.16
N ASP A 213 -24.10 -5.56 -38.41
CA ASP A 213 -23.64 -4.31 -39.03
C ASP A 213 -23.09 -3.26 -38.04
N LEU A 214 -23.10 -3.56 -36.73
CA LEU A 214 -22.74 -2.59 -35.68
C LEU A 214 -21.27 -2.59 -35.26
N GLN A 215 -20.42 -3.43 -35.86
CA GLN A 215 -19.00 -3.55 -35.48
C GLN A 215 -18.27 -2.20 -35.42
N GLN A 216 -18.43 -1.36 -36.45
CA GLN A 216 -17.74 -0.06 -36.50
C GLN A 216 -18.21 0.88 -35.38
N ARG A 217 -19.53 0.93 -35.12
CA ARG A 217 -20.08 1.76 -34.04
C ARG A 217 -19.66 1.28 -32.65
N ILE A 218 -19.61 -0.04 -32.45
CA ILE A 218 -19.11 -0.62 -31.20
C ILE A 218 -17.64 -0.25 -31.02
N ALA A 219 -16.82 -0.34 -32.06
CA ALA A 219 -15.41 0.04 -31.99
C ALA A 219 -15.23 1.52 -31.58
N GLU A 220 -15.94 2.45 -32.22
CA GLU A 220 -15.90 3.89 -31.89
C GLU A 220 -16.34 4.15 -30.44
N SER A 221 -17.36 3.44 -29.96
CA SER A 221 -17.85 3.54 -28.58
C SER A 221 -16.88 2.94 -27.57
N VAL A 222 -16.22 1.82 -27.91
CA VAL A 222 -15.19 1.19 -27.08
C VAL A 222 -14.00 2.12 -26.95
N GLU A 223 -13.50 2.70 -28.04
CA GLU A 223 -12.41 3.67 -28.02
C GLU A 223 -12.74 4.88 -27.12
N THR A 224 -13.94 5.44 -27.29
CA THR A 224 -14.42 6.55 -26.46
C THR A 224 -14.46 6.16 -24.98
N ALA A 225 -14.93 4.95 -24.65
CA ALA A 225 -15.00 4.48 -23.28
C ALA A 225 -13.61 4.29 -22.66
N LEU A 226 -12.67 3.71 -23.42
CA LEU A 226 -11.30 3.49 -22.98
C LEU A 226 -10.56 4.81 -22.74
N GLU A 227 -10.78 5.83 -23.58
CA GLU A 227 -10.19 7.16 -23.40
C GLU A 227 -10.71 7.87 -22.14
N LEU A 228 -12.00 7.67 -21.80
CA LEU A 228 -12.63 8.27 -20.62
C LEU A 228 -12.16 7.67 -19.29
N SER A 229 -11.81 6.39 -19.27
CA SER A 229 -11.66 5.58 -18.06
C SER A 229 -10.24 5.04 -17.84
N ASP A 230 -9.26 5.51 -18.62
CA ASP A 230 -7.88 5.03 -18.59
C ASP A 230 -7.75 3.53 -18.92
N GLY A 231 -8.41 3.12 -20.02
CA GLY A 231 -8.29 1.77 -20.59
C GLY A 231 -9.26 0.73 -20.03
N LEU A 232 -10.36 1.15 -19.41
CA LEU A 232 -11.37 0.25 -18.86
C LEU A 232 -12.74 0.41 -19.54
N ILE A 233 -13.42 -0.70 -19.78
CA ILE A 233 -14.81 -0.67 -20.27
C ILE A 233 -15.61 -1.74 -19.56
N VAL A 234 -16.87 -1.45 -19.31
CA VAL A 234 -17.84 -2.42 -18.80
C VAL A 234 -18.97 -2.52 -19.81
N ALA A 235 -19.13 -3.69 -20.41
CA ALA A 235 -20.31 -4.03 -21.20
C ALA A 235 -21.33 -4.68 -20.25
N GLU A 236 -22.35 -3.92 -19.87
CA GLU A 236 -23.42 -4.38 -18.99
C GLU A 236 -24.63 -4.77 -19.82
N ILE A 237 -25.05 -6.04 -19.75
CA ILE A 237 -26.26 -6.51 -20.43
C ILE A 237 -27.46 -5.82 -19.76
N ALA A 238 -28.25 -5.12 -20.56
CA ALA A 238 -29.51 -4.57 -20.11
C ALA A 238 -30.50 -5.74 -19.93
N GLU A 239 -30.84 -6.08 -18.69
CA GLU A 239 -31.93 -7.01 -18.44
C GLU A 239 -33.19 -6.52 -19.16
N LYS A 240 -33.99 -7.45 -19.70
CA LYS A 240 -35.32 -7.12 -20.22
C LYS A 240 -36.10 -6.50 -19.07
N VAL A 241 -36.30 -5.18 -19.12
CA VAL A 241 -37.45 -4.56 -18.45
C VAL A 241 -38.65 -5.33 -19.00
N ALA A 242 -39.34 -6.06 -18.11
CA ALA A 242 -40.61 -6.68 -18.46
C ALA A 242 -41.48 -5.59 -19.09
N GLU A 243 -42.04 -5.85 -20.27
CA GLU A 243 -43.01 -4.96 -20.92
C GLU A 243 -44.08 -4.59 -19.88
N GLY A 244 -44.12 -3.33 -19.43
CA GLY A 244 -45.11 -2.96 -18.43
C GLY A 244 -45.01 -1.58 -17.78
N GLU A 245 -43.86 -0.90 -17.77
CA GLU A 245 -43.78 0.43 -17.13
C GLU A 245 -43.01 1.43 -18.00
N GLU A 246 -43.78 2.21 -18.76
CA GLU A 246 -43.45 3.57 -19.18
C GLU A 246 -44.29 4.54 -18.30
N PRO A 247 -43.85 5.81 -18.15
CA PRO A 247 -43.74 6.56 -16.89
C PRO A 247 -45.04 6.89 -16.14
#